data_AF-A0A6N9ANA2-F1
#
_entry.id   AF-A0A6N9ANA2-F1
#
_cell.length_a   1.000
_cell.length_b   1.000
_cell.length_c   1.000
_cell.angle_alpha   90.00
_cell.angle_beta   90.00
_cell.angle_gamma   90.00
#
_symmetry.space_group_name_H-M   'P 1'
#
loop_
_entity.id
_entity.type
_entity.pdbx_description
1 polymer ?
#
loop_
_entity_poly.entity_id
_entity_poly.type
_entity_poly.pdbx_seq_one_letter_code
_entity_poly.pdbx_strand_id
1 'polypeptide(L)'
;MRNLRFGFIAVLLLGLDASPVIAQGVTGSVQVGTLGIGAQVATPLASRINFRGGIDFQPVSFEVLADDVELDVELPAATVTAVVDLYPNESGFRLSAGVLYFGGSLGLEGAPTEDVELGNNVYTPAQVGTIRGSLGTSSLAPYAGFGWGNAVGTGFGFALDIGIAYHGTPEFSLEATGPVSSDPQFRRDLDAEAESANEDIPGVASVYPVLKLGLSYGF
;
A
#
# COMPACT_ATOMS: atom_id res chain seq x y z
N MET A 1 23.24 21.77 -0.44
CA MET A 1 22.21 22.31 -1.36
C MET A 1 22.23 21.49 -2.64
N ARG A 2 21.50 20.36 -2.65
CA ARG A 2 21.45 19.41 -3.77
C ARG A 2 20.00 19.35 -4.25
N ASN A 3 19.84 19.42 -5.57
CA ASN A 3 18.65 19.93 -6.22
C ASN A 3 17.47 18.95 -6.13
N LEU A 4 16.35 19.38 -5.52
CA LEU A 4 15.06 18.70 -5.66
C LEU A 4 14.66 18.71 -7.14
N ARG A 5 14.68 17.54 -7.78
CA ARG A 5 14.13 17.37 -9.13
C ARG A 5 12.65 17.05 -9.00
N PHE A 6 11.82 18.10 -9.01
CA PHE A 6 10.39 17.94 -9.26
C PHE A 6 10.20 17.48 -10.71
N GLY A 7 10.01 16.18 -10.90
CA GLY A 7 9.56 15.62 -12.17
C GLY A 7 8.14 16.08 -12.44
N PHE A 8 7.96 17.01 -13.40
CA PHE A 8 6.65 17.33 -13.96
C PHE A 8 6.12 16.09 -14.69
N ILE A 9 5.15 15.39 -14.10
CA ILE A 9 4.44 14.31 -14.79
C ILE A 9 3.33 14.96 -15.63
N ALA A 10 3.55 14.96 -16.95
CA ALA A 10 2.52 15.26 -17.91
C ALA A 10 1.44 14.17 -17.84
N VAL A 11 0.21 14.55 -17.52
CA VAL A 11 -0.96 13.69 -17.63
C VAL A 11 -1.20 13.41 -19.11
N LEU A 12 -0.72 12.27 -19.58
CA LEU A 12 -1.01 11.78 -20.93
C LEU A 12 -2.42 11.17 -20.89
N LEU A 13 -3.42 11.93 -21.36
CA LEU A 13 -4.73 11.40 -21.71
C LEU A 13 -4.56 10.50 -22.96
N LEU A 14 -4.22 9.23 -22.73
CA LEU A 14 -4.28 8.21 -23.77
C LEU A 14 -5.76 7.92 -24.06
N GLY A 15 -6.23 8.41 -25.21
CA GLY A 15 -7.50 7.99 -25.80
C GLY A 15 -7.43 6.50 -26.14
N LEU A 16 -7.98 5.66 -25.27
CA LEU A 16 -8.24 4.26 -25.58
C LEU A 16 -9.60 4.16 -26.27
N ASP A 17 -9.59 4.16 -27.60
CA ASP A 17 -10.70 3.65 -28.41
C ASP A 17 -10.68 2.11 -28.36
N ALA A 18 -10.90 1.55 -27.17
CA ALA A 18 -11.25 0.15 -27.02
C ALA A 18 -12.76 0.14 -26.79
N SER A 19 -13.55 -0.16 -27.82
CA SER A 19 -14.96 -0.50 -27.61
C SER A 19 -15.02 -1.96 -27.14
N PRO A 20 -15.16 -2.25 -25.85
CA PRO A 20 -15.28 -3.62 -25.42
C PRO A 20 -16.76 -3.99 -25.53
N VAL A 21 -17.07 -5.20 -25.96
CA VAL A 21 -18.41 -5.77 -25.82
C VAL A 21 -18.61 -6.00 -24.31
N ILE A 22 -18.94 -4.93 -23.60
CA ILE A 22 -19.22 -4.87 -22.17
C ILE A 22 -20.66 -5.37 -22.02
N ALA A 23 -20.84 -6.48 -21.31
CA ALA A 23 -22.17 -6.99 -20.99
C ALA A 23 -22.99 -5.88 -20.29
N GLN A 24 -24.30 -5.80 -20.57
CA GLN A 24 -25.18 -4.80 -19.96
C GLN A 24 -24.98 -4.77 -18.43
N GLY A 25 -24.65 -3.59 -17.90
CA GLY A 25 -24.44 -3.38 -16.48
C GLY A 25 -22.98 -3.45 -16.00
N VAL A 26 -22.00 -3.64 -16.88
CA VAL A 26 -20.58 -3.52 -16.51
C VAL A 26 -20.11 -2.07 -16.64
N THR A 27 -19.34 -1.60 -15.66
CA THR A 27 -18.83 -0.22 -15.59
C THR A 27 -17.34 -0.22 -15.35
N GLY A 28 -16.64 0.68 -16.04
CA GLY A 28 -15.24 0.98 -15.76
C GLY A 28 -15.10 2.26 -14.93
N SER A 29 -14.11 2.31 -14.06
CA SER A 29 -13.77 3.51 -13.29
C SER A 29 -12.27 3.69 -13.16
N VAL A 30 -11.84 4.95 -13.14
CA VAL A 30 -10.50 5.34 -12.68
C VAL A 30 -10.61 5.90 -11.27
N GLN A 31 -9.60 5.68 -10.44
CA GLN A 31 -9.63 6.09 -9.04
C GLN A 31 -8.26 6.58 -8.55
N VAL A 32 -8.29 7.44 -7.54
CA VAL A 32 -7.13 7.91 -6.79
C VAL A 32 -7.42 7.80 -5.30
N GLY A 33 -6.43 7.42 -4.52
CA GLY A 33 -6.61 7.22 -3.09
C GLY A 33 -5.34 6.84 -2.34
N THR A 34 -5.51 6.33 -1.12
CA THR A 34 -4.38 5.86 -0.29
C THR A 34 -3.59 4.74 -0.95
N LEU A 35 -4.26 3.88 -1.71
CA LEU A 35 -3.66 2.81 -2.53
C LEU A 35 -2.96 3.31 -3.82
N GLY A 36 -2.95 4.62 -4.07
CA GLY A 36 -2.38 5.23 -5.27
C GLY A 36 -3.41 5.52 -6.36
N ILE A 37 -3.01 5.36 -7.62
CA ILE A 37 -3.84 5.61 -8.81
C ILE A 37 -4.18 4.27 -9.45
N GLY A 38 -5.45 4.06 -9.79
CA GLY A 38 -5.91 2.76 -10.24
C GLY A 38 -7.09 2.79 -11.20
N ALA A 39 -7.45 1.58 -11.64
CA ALA A 39 -8.64 1.31 -12.42
C ALA A 39 -9.43 0.16 -11.80
N GLN A 40 -10.74 0.21 -11.95
CA GLN A 40 -11.67 -0.77 -11.41
C GLN A 40 -12.77 -1.07 -12.43
N VAL A 41 -13.23 -2.31 -12.41
CA VAL A 41 -14.40 -2.79 -13.15
C VAL A 41 -15.43 -3.28 -12.14
N ALA A 42 -16.68 -2.91 -12.35
CA ALA A 42 -17.82 -3.35 -11.55
C ALA A 42 -18.84 -4.10 -12.42
N THR A 43 -19.47 -5.13 -11.86
CA THR A 43 -20.53 -5.89 -12.51
C THR A 43 -21.62 -6.28 -11.51
N PRO A 44 -22.92 -6.22 -11.87
CA PRO A 44 -24.00 -6.66 -11.01
C PRO A 44 -23.99 -8.19 -10.90
N LEU A 45 -24.05 -8.70 -9.68
CA LEU A 45 -24.30 -10.11 -9.38
C LEU A 45 -25.77 -10.38 -9.07
N ALA A 46 -26.45 -9.40 -8.45
CA ALA A 46 -27.88 -9.41 -8.16
C ALA A 46 -28.41 -7.97 -8.10
N SER A 47 -29.72 -7.78 -7.91
CA SER A 47 -30.36 -6.45 -7.95
C SER A 47 -29.79 -5.42 -6.97
N ARG A 48 -29.11 -5.86 -5.91
CA ARG A 48 -28.52 -5.01 -4.86
C ARG A 48 -27.08 -5.41 -4.53
N ILE A 49 -26.48 -6.29 -5.33
CA ILE A 49 -25.16 -6.84 -5.07
C ILE A 49 -24.31 -6.68 -6.31
N ASN A 50 -23.19 -5.98 -6.17
CA ASN A 50 -22.20 -5.83 -7.23
C ASN A 50 -20.90 -6.51 -6.83
N PHE A 51 -20.19 -7.05 -7.80
CA PHE A 51 -18.80 -7.42 -7.68
C PHE A 51 -17.92 -6.32 -8.29
N ARG A 52 -16.80 -6.02 -7.64
CA ARG A 52 -15.80 -5.06 -8.11
C ARG A 52 -14.41 -5.67 -8.06
N GLY A 53 -13.70 -5.59 -9.17
CA GLY A 53 -12.30 -5.96 -9.28
C GLY A 53 -11.48 -4.76 -9.74
N GLY A 54 -10.28 -4.56 -9.19
CA GLY A 54 -9.45 -3.42 -9.57
C GLY A 54 -7.97 -3.61 -9.31
N ILE A 55 -7.17 -2.73 -9.88
CA ILE A 55 -5.73 -2.63 -9.66
C ILE A 55 -5.37 -1.17 -9.41
N ASP A 56 -4.57 -0.95 -8.37
CA ASP A 56 -4.06 0.35 -7.94
C ASP A 56 -2.53 0.30 -7.97
N PHE A 57 -1.89 1.37 -8.42
CA PHE A 57 -0.43 1.51 -8.46
C PHE A 57 0.00 2.67 -7.59
N GLN A 58 1.08 2.47 -6.82
CA GLN A 58 1.60 3.47 -5.89
C GLN A 58 2.89 4.07 -6.48
N PRO A 59 2.84 5.23 -7.17
CA PRO A 59 4.00 5.78 -7.86
C PRO A 59 4.94 6.57 -6.94
N VAL A 60 4.97 6.30 -5.62
CA VAL A 60 5.69 7.17 -4.67
C VAL A 60 6.74 6.39 -3.88
N SER A 61 8.00 6.73 -4.11
CA SER A 61 9.12 6.48 -3.20
C SER A 61 9.35 7.75 -2.38
N PHE A 62 9.56 7.63 -1.06
CA PHE A 62 9.89 8.76 -0.19
C PHE A 62 11.28 8.52 0.41
N GLU A 63 12.16 9.52 0.26
CA GLU A 63 13.40 9.61 1.02
C GLU A 63 13.07 10.26 2.37
N VAL A 64 13.29 9.56 3.48
CA VAL A 64 13.10 10.10 4.84
C VAL A 64 14.47 10.18 5.52
N LEU A 65 14.77 11.32 6.14
CA LEU A 65 15.90 11.44 7.05
C LEU A 65 15.37 11.21 8.47
N ALA A 66 15.78 10.11 9.11
CA ALA A 66 15.56 9.88 10.54
C ALA A 66 16.92 9.62 11.19
N ASP A 67 17.21 10.35 12.27
CA ASP A 67 18.42 10.19 13.10
C ASP A 67 19.73 10.00 12.30
N ASP A 68 19.99 10.91 11.34
CA ASP A 68 21.19 10.94 10.50
C ASP A 68 21.44 9.70 9.60
N VAL A 69 20.39 8.90 9.39
CA VAL A 69 20.34 7.81 8.42
C VAL A 69 19.43 8.20 7.24
N GLU A 70 19.95 8.11 6.01
CA GLU A 70 19.13 8.16 4.78
C GLU A 70 18.31 6.86 4.72
N LEU A 71 16.98 6.97 4.82
CA LEU A 71 16.04 5.85 4.73
C LEU A 71 15.32 5.87 3.37
N ASP A 72 15.55 4.84 2.58
CA ASP A 72 14.80 4.58 1.35
C ASP A 72 13.54 3.75 1.68
N VAL A 73 12.35 4.37 1.59
CA VAL A 73 11.07 3.69 1.81
C VAL A 73 10.50 3.17 0.49
N GLU A 74 10.45 1.86 0.33
CA GLU A 74 9.81 1.19 -0.81
C GLU A 74 8.38 0.77 -0.45
N LEU A 75 7.40 1.30 -1.18
CA LEU A 75 5.98 0.91 -1.04
C LEU A 75 5.63 -0.23 -2.01
N PRO A 76 4.60 -1.05 -1.71
CA PRO A 76 4.11 -2.07 -2.64
C PRO A 76 3.78 -1.48 -4.01
N ALA A 77 4.31 -2.08 -5.07
CA ALA A 77 4.23 -1.52 -6.43
C ALA A 77 2.81 -1.49 -6.99
N ALA A 78 1.98 -2.47 -6.60
CA ALA A 78 0.60 -2.56 -7.01
C ALA A 78 -0.27 -3.24 -5.94
N THR A 79 -1.53 -2.83 -5.85
CA THR A 79 -2.56 -3.50 -5.04
C THR A 79 -3.66 -4.02 -5.95
N VAL A 80 -4.01 -5.29 -5.83
CA VAL A 80 -5.16 -5.89 -6.52
C VAL A 80 -6.33 -5.98 -5.54
N THR A 81 -7.53 -5.64 -5.99
CA THR A 81 -8.73 -5.61 -5.15
C THR A 81 -9.81 -6.52 -5.72
N ALA A 82 -10.49 -7.27 -4.85
CA ALA A 82 -11.68 -8.05 -5.17
C ALA A 82 -12.71 -7.88 -4.06
N VAL A 83 -13.83 -7.22 -4.37
CA VAL A 83 -14.79 -6.72 -3.37
C VAL A 83 -16.22 -6.97 -3.83
N VAL A 84 -17.09 -7.31 -2.87
CA VAL A 84 -18.54 -7.38 -3.05
C VAL A 84 -19.18 -6.21 -2.34
N ASP A 85 -20.08 -5.53 -3.05
CA ASP A 85 -20.83 -4.39 -2.56
C ASP A 85 -22.30 -4.75 -2.38
N LEU A 86 -22.87 -4.44 -1.22
CA LEU A 86 -24.29 -4.50 -0.93
C LEU A 86 -24.87 -3.08 -0.93
N TYR A 87 -25.94 -2.85 -1.67
CA TYR A 87 -26.68 -1.59 -1.72
C TYR A 87 -27.99 -1.72 -0.91
N PRO A 88 -28.05 -1.21 0.35
CA PRO A 88 -29.23 -1.36 1.21
C PRO A 88 -30.45 -0.59 0.69
N ASN A 89 -30.23 0.46 -0.09
CA ASN A 89 -31.25 1.33 -0.67
C ASN A 89 -30.79 1.85 -2.04
N GLU A 90 -31.61 2.66 -2.69
CA GLU A 90 -31.31 3.25 -4.01
C GLU A 90 -30.52 4.57 -3.90
N SER A 91 -29.99 4.93 -2.72
CA SER A 91 -29.30 6.22 -2.50
C SER A 91 -27.87 6.26 -3.03
N GLY A 92 -27.41 5.20 -3.68
CA GLY A 92 -26.00 5.01 -4.07
C GLY A 92 -25.07 4.71 -2.89
N PHE A 93 -25.59 4.55 -1.66
CA PHE A 93 -24.82 4.08 -0.52
C PHE A 93 -24.57 2.57 -0.63
N ARG A 94 -23.36 2.13 -0.27
CA ARG A 94 -22.97 0.72 -0.32
C ARG A 94 -22.10 0.31 0.86
N LEU A 95 -22.31 -0.91 1.32
CA LEU A 95 -21.45 -1.63 2.25
C LEU A 95 -20.56 -2.58 1.44
N SER A 96 -19.28 -2.64 1.75
CA SER A 96 -18.29 -3.37 0.96
C SER A 96 -17.53 -4.37 1.82
N ALA A 97 -17.33 -5.57 1.30
CA ALA A 97 -16.49 -6.59 1.94
C ALA A 97 -15.70 -7.35 0.86
N GLY A 98 -14.44 -7.68 1.14
CA GLY A 98 -13.59 -8.31 0.14
C GLY A 98 -12.19 -8.58 0.63
N VAL A 99 -11.27 -8.65 -0.33
CA VAL A 99 -9.84 -8.86 -0.09
C VAL A 99 -9.01 -7.94 -0.97
N LEU A 100 -7.89 -7.49 -0.42
CA LEU A 100 -6.81 -6.78 -1.10
C LEU A 100 -5.59 -7.69 -1.17
N TYR A 101 -4.88 -7.63 -2.27
CA TYR A 101 -3.57 -8.25 -2.43
C TYR A 101 -2.52 -7.16 -2.67
N PHE A 102 -1.62 -6.97 -1.72
CA PHE A 102 -0.49 -6.04 -1.81
C PHE A 102 0.69 -6.74 -2.48
N GLY A 103 1.03 -6.28 -3.68
CA GLY A 103 2.16 -6.76 -4.47
C GLY A 103 3.47 -6.13 -4.01
N GLY A 104 4.09 -6.72 -3.00
CA GLY A 104 5.39 -6.30 -2.46
C GLY A 104 5.41 -6.28 -0.93
N SER A 105 6.57 -5.95 -0.37
CA SER A 105 6.79 -5.69 1.06
C SER A 105 7.19 -4.22 1.23
N LEU A 106 7.02 -3.68 2.44
CA LEU A 106 7.56 -2.38 2.77
C LEU A 106 9.03 -2.55 3.17
N GLY A 107 9.94 -2.01 2.37
CA GLY A 107 11.38 -2.05 2.63
C GLY A 107 11.90 -0.71 3.15
N LEU A 108 12.89 -0.77 4.04
CA LEU A 108 13.67 0.36 4.54
C LEU A 108 15.17 0.02 4.39
N GLU A 109 15.92 0.75 3.57
CA GLU A 109 17.38 0.58 3.50
C GLU A 109 18.08 1.83 4.03
N GLY A 110 19.14 1.65 4.83
CA GLY A 110 19.93 2.74 5.37
C GLY A 110 21.38 2.35 5.65
N ALA A 111 22.32 3.27 5.40
CA ALA A 111 23.73 3.08 5.71
C ALA A 111 24.13 4.02 6.86
N PRO A 112 24.54 3.50 8.03
CA PRO A 112 24.99 4.35 9.13
C PRO A 112 26.21 5.17 8.72
N THR A 113 26.20 6.46 9.04
CA THR A 113 27.31 7.38 8.78
C THR A 113 28.17 7.63 10.02
N GLU A 114 27.65 7.28 11.20
CA GLU A 114 28.31 7.33 12.51
C GLU A 114 28.25 5.97 13.21
N ASP A 115 28.96 5.83 14.33
CA ASP A 115 28.96 4.60 15.13
C ASP A 115 27.54 4.30 15.64
N VAL A 116 27.10 3.05 15.48
CA VAL A 116 25.77 2.58 15.87
C VAL A 116 25.86 1.82 17.18
N GLU A 117 25.03 2.18 18.14
CA GLU A 117 24.85 1.41 19.38
C GLU A 117 23.74 0.37 19.14
N LEU A 118 24.07 -0.91 19.30
CA LEU A 118 23.10 -2.00 19.30
C LEU A 118 23.23 -2.76 20.62
N GLY A 119 22.15 -2.78 21.40
CA GLY A 119 22.18 -3.28 22.77
C GLY A 119 23.18 -2.50 23.65
N ASN A 120 24.23 -3.17 24.12
CA ASN A 120 25.29 -2.55 24.94
C ASN A 120 26.62 -2.41 24.18
N ASN A 121 26.63 -2.63 22.87
CA ASN A 121 27.82 -2.67 22.04
C ASN A 121 27.79 -1.55 21.00
N VAL A 122 28.97 -0.99 20.72
CA VAL A 122 29.15 0.07 19.72
C VAL A 122 29.83 -0.55 18.49
N TYR A 123 29.23 -0.33 17.32
CA TYR A 123 29.71 -0.84 16.04
C TYR A 123 29.97 0.32 15.07
N THR A 124 31.14 0.32 14.45
CA THR A 124 31.49 1.35 13.46
C THR A 124 30.79 1.13 12.12
N PRO A 125 30.55 2.17 11.31
CA PRO A 125 29.96 2.04 9.97
C PRO A 125 30.66 0.99 9.09
N ALA A 126 31.99 0.91 9.17
CA ALA A 126 32.78 -0.05 8.40
C ALA A 126 32.54 -1.51 8.83
N GLN A 127 32.15 -1.74 10.08
CA GLN A 127 31.82 -3.07 10.58
C GLN A 127 30.40 -3.49 10.19
N VAL A 128 29.46 -2.55 10.27
CA VAL A 128 28.03 -2.78 10.03
C VAL A 128 27.70 -2.85 8.53
N GLY A 129 28.36 -2.04 7.70
CA GLY A 129 28.00 -1.90 6.30
C GLY A 129 26.65 -1.21 6.14
N THR A 130 25.74 -1.79 5.36
CA THR A 130 24.37 -1.30 5.19
C THR A 130 23.42 -2.08 6.09
N ILE A 131 22.51 -1.37 6.76
CA ILE A 131 21.39 -1.95 7.50
C ILE A 131 20.15 -1.93 6.60
N ARG A 132 19.51 -3.08 6.41
CA ARG A 132 18.21 -3.22 5.76
C ARG A 132 17.17 -3.55 6.80
N GLY A 133 16.25 -2.63 7.02
CA GLY A 133 14.99 -2.89 7.69
C GLY A 133 13.95 -3.41 6.70
N SER A 134 13.19 -4.42 7.08
CA SER A 134 12.00 -4.79 6.31
C SER A 134 10.81 -4.95 7.23
N LEU A 135 9.68 -4.38 6.81
CA LEU A 135 8.42 -4.50 7.51
C LEU A 135 7.54 -5.50 6.74
N GLY A 136 7.52 -6.73 7.23
CA GLY A 136 6.71 -7.81 6.70
C GLY A 136 5.26 -7.64 7.12
N THR A 137 4.34 -7.63 6.16
CA THR A 137 2.90 -7.75 6.40
C THR A 137 2.31 -8.85 5.52
N SER A 138 1.10 -9.30 5.84
CA SER A 138 0.37 -10.24 5.00
C SER A 138 0.00 -9.59 3.68
N SER A 139 0.47 -10.16 2.57
CA SER A 139 0.12 -9.66 1.23
C SER A 139 -1.39 -9.77 0.95
N LEU A 140 -2.09 -10.75 1.52
CA LEU A 140 -3.54 -10.89 1.39
C LEU A 140 -4.24 -10.34 2.62
N ALA A 141 -5.01 -9.26 2.44
CA ALA A 141 -5.65 -8.51 3.50
C ALA A 141 -7.19 -8.50 3.35
N PRO A 142 -7.95 -9.08 4.31
CA PRO A 142 -9.39 -8.89 4.37
C PRO A 142 -9.76 -7.42 4.48
N TYR A 143 -10.80 -7.01 3.76
CA TYR A 143 -11.23 -5.63 3.68
C TYR A 143 -12.72 -5.47 4.00
N ALA A 144 -13.02 -4.39 4.72
CA ALA A 144 -14.36 -3.95 5.00
C ALA A 144 -14.43 -2.42 4.85
N GLY A 145 -15.53 -1.94 4.29
CA GLY A 145 -15.73 -0.52 4.09
C GLY A 145 -17.15 -0.15 3.68
N PHE A 146 -17.32 1.13 3.39
CA PHE A 146 -18.55 1.69 2.87
C PHE A 146 -18.23 2.77 1.85
N GLY A 147 -19.23 3.14 1.06
CA GLY A 147 -19.03 4.14 0.03
C GLY A 147 -20.32 4.76 -0.46
N TRP A 148 -20.16 5.76 -1.30
CA TRP A 148 -21.24 6.41 -2.03
C TRP A 148 -20.90 6.45 -3.51
N GLY A 149 -21.95 6.43 -4.33
CA GLY A 149 -21.85 6.36 -5.77
C GLY A 149 -22.25 4.99 -6.29
N ASN A 150 -22.92 4.98 -7.43
CA ASN A 150 -23.28 3.74 -8.09
C ASN A 150 -22.26 3.44 -9.19
N ALA A 151 -21.52 2.36 -9.01
CA ALA A 151 -20.62 1.86 -10.05
C ALA A 151 -21.39 1.13 -11.15
N VAL A 152 -22.72 1.14 -11.20
CA VAL A 152 -23.54 0.53 -12.26
C VAL A 152 -24.65 1.50 -12.63
N GLY A 153 -24.44 2.27 -13.70
CA GLY A 153 -25.37 3.28 -14.21
C GLY A 153 -24.86 3.86 -15.53
N THR A 154 -25.73 4.46 -16.35
CA THR A 154 -25.34 4.99 -17.66
C THR A 154 -24.67 6.36 -17.54
N GLY A 155 -23.56 6.57 -18.23
CA GLY A 155 -22.84 7.84 -18.28
C GLY A 155 -21.84 8.03 -17.13
N PHE A 156 -21.48 9.28 -16.83
CA PHE A 156 -20.48 9.61 -15.81
C PHE A 156 -21.05 9.53 -14.40
N GLY A 157 -20.27 8.98 -13.47
CA GLY A 157 -20.57 8.92 -12.04
C GLY A 157 -19.34 9.21 -11.20
N PHE A 158 -19.57 9.62 -9.95
CA PHE A 158 -18.53 9.77 -8.94
C PHE A 158 -18.69 8.72 -7.86
N ALA A 159 -17.57 8.24 -7.34
CA ALA A 159 -17.54 7.26 -6.26
C ALA A 159 -16.60 7.73 -5.14
N LEU A 160 -17.04 7.50 -3.90
CA LEU A 160 -16.23 7.59 -2.69
C LEU A 160 -16.21 6.21 -2.03
N ASP A 161 -15.05 5.77 -1.61
CA ASP A 161 -14.81 4.50 -0.93
C ASP A 161 -13.96 4.76 0.32
N ILE A 162 -14.46 4.33 1.48
CA ILE A 162 -13.80 4.46 2.77
C ILE A 162 -13.83 3.09 3.44
N GLY A 163 -12.67 2.59 3.86
CA GLY A 163 -12.59 1.30 4.52
C GLY A 163 -11.27 1.05 5.20
N ILE A 164 -11.11 -0.18 5.66
CA ILE A 164 -9.90 -0.70 6.28
C ILE A 164 -9.57 -2.05 5.69
N ALA A 165 -8.28 -2.31 5.49
CA ALA A 165 -7.78 -3.63 5.16
C ALA A 165 -6.89 -4.14 6.29
N TYR A 166 -7.13 -5.35 6.78
CA TYR A 166 -6.31 -5.95 7.82
C TYR A 166 -5.19 -6.75 7.17
N HIS A 167 -3.96 -6.24 7.20
CA HIS A 167 -2.78 -6.88 6.61
C HIS A 167 -1.93 -7.65 7.64
N GLY A 168 -2.50 -7.97 8.80
CA GLY A 168 -1.78 -8.64 9.88
C GLY A 168 -0.88 -7.69 10.66
N THR A 169 -0.34 -8.19 11.79
CA THR A 169 0.61 -7.43 12.58
C THR A 169 1.91 -7.29 11.81
N PRO A 170 2.42 -6.06 11.61
CA PRO A 170 3.70 -5.88 10.94
C PRO A 170 4.83 -6.50 11.74
N GLU A 171 5.73 -7.19 11.05
CA GLU A 171 6.95 -7.74 11.62
C GLU A 171 8.16 -6.97 11.06
N PHE A 172 8.82 -6.23 11.93
CA PHE A 172 10.06 -5.54 11.63
C PHE A 172 11.25 -6.51 11.76
N SER A 173 12.10 -6.53 10.75
CA SER A 173 13.33 -7.32 10.71
C SER A 173 14.48 -6.44 10.25
N LEU A 174 15.68 -6.72 10.77
CA LEU A 174 16.90 -5.99 10.45
C LEU A 174 17.95 -6.96 9.90
N GLU A 175 18.64 -6.56 8.84
CA GLU A 175 19.78 -7.28 8.28
C GLU A 175 20.96 -6.32 8.06
N ALA A 176 22.18 -6.75 8.36
CA ALA A 176 23.39 -5.97 8.07
C ALA A 176 24.24 -6.66 6.99
N THR A 177 24.86 -5.88 6.10
CA THR A 177 25.71 -6.41 5.01
C THR A 177 27.20 -6.46 5.34
N GLY A 178 27.63 -5.80 6.41
CA GLY A 178 29.03 -5.67 6.78
C GLY A 178 29.65 -6.96 7.37
N PRO A 179 30.97 -6.97 7.58
CA PRO A 179 31.69 -8.15 8.07
C PRO A 179 31.21 -8.67 9.43
N VAL A 180 30.63 -7.81 10.27
CA VAL A 180 30.11 -8.17 11.59
C VAL A 180 28.79 -8.95 11.53
N SER A 181 28.11 -8.99 10.38
CA SER A 181 26.86 -9.74 10.16
C SER A 181 26.96 -11.25 10.42
N SER A 182 28.17 -11.80 10.49
CA SER A 182 28.44 -13.20 10.84
C SER A 182 28.73 -13.44 12.32
N ASP A 183 28.92 -12.38 13.10
CA ASP A 183 29.22 -12.45 14.53
C ASP A 183 27.94 -12.81 15.32
N PRO A 184 27.95 -13.89 16.13
CA PRO A 184 26.79 -14.29 16.93
C PRO A 184 26.31 -13.26 17.95
N GLN A 185 27.21 -12.42 18.49
CA GLN A 185 26.85 -11.37 19.42
C GLN A 185 26.15 -10.21 18.71
N PHE A 186 26.69 -9.78 17.56
CA PHE A 186 26.05 -8.74 16.75
C PHE A 186 24.65 -9.14 16.28
N ARG A 187 24.45 -10.39 15.84
CA ARG A 187 23.12 -10.89 15.48
C ARG A 187 22.13 -10.82 16.63
N ARG A 188 22.55 -11.20 17.84
CA ARG A 188 21.68 -11.09 19.02
C ARG A 188 21.32 -9.65 19.35
N ASP A 189 22.29 -8.74 19.25
CA ASP A 189 22.04 -7.31 19.49
C ASP A 189 21.08 -6.74 18.44
N LEU A 190 21.23 -7.14 17.17
CA LEU A 190 20.36 -6.73 16.06
C LEU A 190 18.94 -7.33 16.16
N ASP A 191 18.83 -8.61 16.54
CA ASP A 191 17.55 -9.29 16.75
C ASP A 191 16.80 -8.68 17.95
N ALA A 192 17.51 -8.34 19.04
CA ALA A 192 16.93 -7.68 20.19
C ALA A 192 16.42 -6.27 19.86
N GLU A 193 17.15 -5.52 19.02
CA GLU A 193 16.70 -4.22 18.51
C GLU A 193 15.43 -4.38 17.67
N ALA A 194 15.40 -5.36 16.77
CA ALA A 194 14.21 -5.66 15.98
C ALA A 194 13.01 -6.08 16.85
N GLU A 195 13.23 -6.89 17.90
CA GLU A 195 12.20 -7.30 18.85
C GLU A 195 11.64 -6.11 19.65
N SER A 196 12.52 -5.25 20.17
CA SER A 196 12.11 -4.01 20.85
C SER A 196 11.28 -3.11 19.92
N ALA A 197 11.73 -2.94 18.67
CA ALA A 197 10.98 -2.17 17.68
C ALA A 197 9.59 -2.79 17.42
N ASN A 198 9.48 -4.11 17.36
CA ASN A 198 8.21 -4.83 17.19
C ASN A 198 7.25 -4.63 18.38
N GLU A 199 7.75 -4.58 19.61
CA GLU A 199 6.93 -4.30 20.81
C GLU A 199 6.33 -2.88 20.78
N ASP A 200 7.04 -1.93 20.16
CA ASP A 200 6.61 -0.54 20.02
C ASP A 200 5.66 -0.31 18.83
N ILE A 201 5.51 -1.28 17.92
CA ILE A 201 4.59 -1.17 16.79
C ILE A 201 3.15 -1.06 17.32
N PRO A 202 2.46 0.07 17.08
CA PRO A 202 1.11 0.23 17.59
C PRO A 202 0.19 -0.76 16.88
N GLY A 203 -0.77 -1.36 17.60
CA GLY A 203 -1.71 -2.32 17.01
C GLY A 203 -2.50 -1.78 15.82
N VAL A 204 -2.67 -0.46 15.71
CA VAL A 204 -3.28 0.22 14.55
C VAL A 204 -2.49 0.02 13.26
N ALA A 205 -1.19 -0.28 13.36
CA ALA A 205 -0.34 -0.59 12.21
C ALA A 205 -0.73 -1.93 11.56
N SER A 206 -1.57 -2.76 12.21
CA SER A 206 -2.12 -3.97 11.60
C SER A 206 -3.27 -3.70 10.62
N VAL A 207 -3.73 -2.45 10.51
CA VAL A 207 -4.78 -2.04 9.58
C VAL A 207 -4.28 -0.95 8.63
N TYR A 208 -4.61 -1.11 7.36
CA TYR A 208 -4.35 -0.14 6.32
C TYR A 208 -5.63 0.66 6.01
N PRO A 209 -5.63 2.00 6.21
CA PRO A 209 -6.78 2.82 5.87
C PRO A 209 -6.94 2.99 4.36
N VAL A 210 -8.11 2.66 3.85
CA VAL A 210 -8.47 2.82 2.44
C VAL A 210 -9.37 4.04 2.29
N LEU A 211 -8.93 5.02 1.50
CA LEU A 211 -9.74 6.14 1.06
C LEU A 211 -9.54 6.30 -0.44
N LYS A 212 -10.62 6.22 -1.23
CA LYS A 212 -10.56 6.38 -2.69
C LYS A 212 -11.66 7.29 -3.22
N LEU A 213 -11.30 8.10 -4.20
CA LEU A 213 -12.19 8.89 -5.03
C LEU A 213 -12.11 8.37 -6.46
N GLY A 214 -13.26 8.09 -7.07
CA GLY A 214 -13.35 7.50 -8.39
C GLY A 214 -14.25 8.29 -9.34
N LEU A 215 -13.90 8.26 -10.61
CA LEU A 215 -14.76 8.66 -11.72
C LEU A 215 -15.11 7.40 -12.51
N SER A 216 -16.41 7.09 -12.60
CA SER A 216 -16.93 5.93 -13.31
C SER A 216 -17.61 6.33 -14.60
N TYR A 217 -17.57 5.44 -15.59
CA TYR A 217 -18.36 5.53 -16.81
C TYR A 217 -19.00 4.18 -17.11
N GLY A 218 -20.33 4.14 -17.11
CA GLY A 218 -21.08 2.95 -17.51
C GLY A 218 -21.62 3.10 -18.92
N PHE A 219 -21.46 2.01 -19.67
CA PHE A 219 -21.82 1.88 -21.08
C PHE A 219 -23.27 1.42 -21.28
#